data_AF-A0A6C0DP82-F1
#
_entry.id   AF-A0A6C0DP82-F1
#
_cell.length_a   1.000
_cell.length_b   1.000
_cell.length_c   1.000
_cell.angle_alpha   90.00
_cell.angle_beta   90.00
_cell.angle_gamma   90.00
#
_symmetry.space_group_name_H-M   'P 1'
#
loop_
_entity.id
_entity.type
_entity.pdbx_description
1 polymer ?
#
loop_
_entity_poly.entity_id
_entity_poly.type
_entity_poly.pdbx_seq_one_letter_code
_entity_poly.pdbx_strand_id
1 'polypeptide(L)'
;MTSEDESTCKFVSSRGILKSCDIFSKTPMSSIRVFDGGYEVGFEKKIKDGDILYVCNSVIPLLSKHFHLIPAKIILVSGDSDRGCWYDMFQNESEFLQFIQNPKIIHWFSQNCLYLNCPKLSPIPIGLDYHTLSQKGTEWGPQASPYEQETELNNIIKTYAKPWNERIFQTTIYSNFHFSMKTRLAHERHDAIKKIPSECIFYEKEFLKRSESWKKQCDFVFVASPTGNGFDCHRTWEALVLGCIPIIKASHGDPLFKDLPVWIINDWSEVNTVNMIRVLNDFQSSSKTFNMKKITLDYWVDLIKSKRNLIE
;
A
#
# COMPACT_ATOMS: atom_id res chain seq x y z
N MET A 1 -25.19 -1.55 -15.59
CA MET A 1 -23.75 -1.74 -15.83
C MET A 1 -23.08 -1.78 -14.48
N THR A 2 -22.63 -2.95 -14.03
CA THR A 2 -21.72 -3.05 -12.88
C THR A 2 -20.50 -2.20 -13.20
N SER A 3 -20.15 -1.24 -12.34
CA SER A 3 -18.98 -0.39 -12.56
C SER A 3 -17.74 -1.27 -12.54
N GLU A 4 -17.00 -1.32 -13.64
CA GLU A 4 -15.71 -2.04 -13.75
C GLU A 4 -14.59 -1.26 -13.05
N ASP A 5 -14.82 -0.84 -11.82
CA ASP A 5 -13.92 0.04 -11.09
C ASP A 5 -13.33 -0.64 -9.84
N GLU A 6 -12.42 0.04 -9.15
CA GLU A 6 -11.67 -0.52 -8.03
C GLU A 6 -12.55 -1.00 -6.85
N SER A 7 -13.83 -0.59 -6.77
CA SER A 7 -14.74 -1.09 -5.74
C SER A 7 -15.18 -2.54 -5.95
N THR A 8 -15.00 -3.06 -7.17
CA THR A 8 -15.32 -4.44 -7.55
C THR A 8 -14.10 -5.37 -7.54
N CYS A 9 -12.90 -4.82 -7.34
CA CYS A 9 -11.66 -5.57 -7.24
C CYS A 9 -11.55 -6.29 -5.89
N LYS A 10 -11.05 -7.53 -5.93
CA LYS A 10 -10.76 -8.36 -4.75
C LYS A 10 -9.56 -7.83 -3.98
N PHE A 11 -8.48 -7.45 -4.67
CA PHE A 11 -7.23 -7.05 -4.02
C PHE A 11 -7.26 -5.58 -3.64
N VAL A 12 -6.69 -5.27 -2.49
CA VAL A 12 -6.71 -3.90 -1.96
C VAL A 12 -5.94 -2.96 -2.88
N SER A 13 -6.50 -1.78 -3.11
CA SER A 13 -5.85 -0.65 -3.77
C SER A 13 -6.25 0.65 -3.09
N SER A 14 -5.41 1.68 -3.16
CA SER A 14 -5.71 3.00 -2.60
C SER A 14 -7.06 3.55 -3.09
N ARG A 15 -7.38 3.35 -4.38
CA ARG A 15 -8.65 3.83 -4.97
C ARG A 15 -9.84 2.92 -4.66
N GLY A 16 -9.62 1.63 -4.43
CA GLY A 16 -10.66 0.74 -3.89
C GLY A 16 -11.09 1.16 -2.48
N ILE A 17 -10.13 1.48 -1.60
CA ILE A 17 -10.43 2.01 -0.26
C ILE A 17 -11.18 3.35 -0.37
N LEU A 18 -10.68 4.27 -1.21
CA LEU A 18 -11.32 5.57 -1.46
C LEU A 18 -12.79 5.42 -1.84
N LYS A 19 -13.08 4.57 -2.82
CA LYS A 19 -14.43 4.35 -3.35
C LYS A 19 -15.36 3.60 -2.39
N SER A 20 -14.80 3.00 -1.34
CA SER A 20 -15.56 2.30 -0.30
C SER A 20 -15.95 3.20 0.87
N CYS A 21 -15.49 4.47 0.88
CA CYS A 21 -15.85 5.45 1.89
C CYS A 21 -17.19 6.13 1.55
N ASP A 22 -17.84 6.77 2.54
CA ASP A 22 -19.12 7.43 2.31
C ASP A 22 -18.95 8.73 1.53
N ILE A 23 -17.88 9.48 1.86
CA ILE A 23 -17.57 10.78 1.27
C ILE A 23 -16.17 10.71 0.68
N PHE A 24 -16.07 10.93 -0.64
CA PHE A 24 -14.82 10.88 -1.38
C PHE A 24 -14.93 11.68 -2.69
N SER A 25 -13.78 12.09 -3.24
CA SER A 25 -13.71 12.71 -4.56
C SER A 25 -14.06 11.73 -5.67
N LYS A 26 -15.02 12.08 -6.54
CA LYS A 26 -15.38 11.32 -7.75
C LYS A 26 -14.36 11.46 -8.89
N THR A 27 -13.44 12.41 -8.78
CA THR A 27 -12.37 12.66 -9.76
C THR A 27 -11.01 12.72 -9.05
N PRO A 28 -10.61 11.64 -8.35
CA PRO A 28 -9.45 11.69 -7.47
C PRO A 28 -8.17 11.98 -8.27
N MET A 29 -7.36 12.89 -7.74
CA MET A 29 -6.05 13.25 -8.26
C MET A 29 -4.97 12.95 -7.23
N SER A 30 -4.03 12.08 -7.59
CA SER A 30 -2.94 11.68 -6.71
C SER A 30 -2.09 12.87 -6.29
N SER A 31 -1.76 12.95 -5.01
CA SER A 31 -1.00 14.02 -4.37
C SER A 31 -1.58 15.44 -4.50
N ILE A 32 -2.88 15.58 -4.78
CA ILE A 32 -3.54 16.87 -4.73
C ILE A 32 -3.48 17.48 -3.31
N ARG A 33 -3.25 18.80 -3.23
CA ARG A 33 -3.05 19.55 -1.97
C ARG A 33 -4.25 20.38 -1.54
N VAL A 34 -5.31 20.33 -2.32
CA VAL A 34 -6.59 21.01 -2.09
C VAL A 34 -7.71 19.99 -2.15
N PHE A 35 -8.85 20.31 -1.56
CA PHE A 35 -10.09 19.62 -1.94
C PHE A 35 -10.34 19.92 -3.42
N ASP A 36 -10.31 18.89 -4.27
CA ASP A 36 -10.72 19.06 -5.65
C ASP A 36 -12.24 19.34 -5.73
N GLY A 37 -12.69 19.78 -6.91
CA GLY A 37 -14.12 19.85 -7.22
C GLY A 37 -14.79 18.49 -7.38
N GLY A 38 -14.12 17.38 -7.04
CA GLY A 38 -14.65 16.03 -7.16
C GLY A 38 -15.54 15.60 -6.00
N TYR A 39 -15.54 16.35 -4.88
CA TYR A 39 -16.48 16.14 -3.78
C TYR A 39 -17.87 16.68 -4.14
N GLU A 40 -18.91 16.08 -3.56
CA GLU A 40 -20.27 16.60 -3.69
C GLU A 40 -20.34 18.03 -3.13
N VAL A 41 -20.94 18.95 -3.89
CA VAL A 41 -21.09 20.34 -3.44
C VAL A 41 -21.89 20.39 -2.14
N GLY A 42 -21.30 21.00 -1.11
CA GLY A 42 -21.90 21.12 0.21
C GLY A 42 -21.82 19.85 1.06
N PHE A 43 -20.94 18.89 0.74
CA PHE A 43 -20.78 17.67 1.55
C PHE A 43 -20.48 17.99 3.02
N GLU A 44 -19.78 19.09 3.29
CA GLU A 44 -19.43 19.55 4.63
C GLU A 44 -20.67 19.91 5.48
N LYS A 45 -21.82 20.20 4.84
CA LYS A 45 -23.10 20.45 5.50
C LYS A 45 -23.99 19.21 5.58
N LYS A 46 -23.65 18.15 4.83
CA LYS A 46 -24.41 16.90 4.73
C LYS A 46 -23.81 15.77 5.52
N ILE A 47 -22.54 15.90 5.92
CA ILE A 47 -21.80 14.91 6.70
C ILE A 47 -22.48 14.67 8.06
N LYS A 48 -22.57 13.40 8.44
CA LYS A 48 -23.21 12.90 9.64
C LYS A 48 -22.21 12.20 10.54
N ASP A 49 -22.59 12.07 11.81
CA ASP A 49 -21.79 11.30 12.76
C ASP A 49 -21.63 9.85 12.26
N GLY A 50 -20.38 9.41 12.17
CA GLY A 50 -20.01 8.09 11.67
C GLY A 50 -19.71 7.97 10.19
N ASP A 51 -19.88 9.05 9.43
CA ASP A 51 -19.47 9.07 8.04
C ASP A 51 -17.95 8.88 7.93
N ILE A 52 -17.57 8.09 6.93
CA ILE A 52 -16.19 7.82 6.57
C ILE A 52 -15.80 8.82 5.49
N LEU A 53 -14.96 9.79 5.86
CA LEU A 53 -14.43 10.80 4.95
C LEU A 53 -13.06 10.35 4.44
N TYR A 54 -12.96 10.11 3.14
CA TYR A 54 -11.67 9.94 2.47
C TYR A 54 -11.12 11.28 2.00
N VAL A 55 -9.83 11.54 2.25
CA VAL A 55 -9.09 12.66 1.66
C VAL A 55 -7.73 12.22 1.13
N CYS A 56 -7.17 12.96 0.17
CA CYS A 56 -5.77 12.75 -0.20
C CYS A 56 -4.85 13.10 0.98
N ASN A 57 -3.82 12.29 1.22
CA ASN A 57 -2.79 12.52 2.24
C ASN A 57 -2.18 13.93 2.15
N SER A 58 -2.05 14.46 0.93
CA SER A 58 -1.53 15.81 0.67
C SER A 58 -2.49 16.95 1.05
N VAL A 59 -3.77 16.65 1.34
CA VAL A 59 -4.79 17.61 1.82
C VAL A 59 -4.81 17.72 3.34
N ILE A 60 -4.27 16.74 4.08
CA ILE A 60 -4.27 16.73 5.56
C ILE A 60 -3.76 18.04 6.19
N PRO A 61 -2.66 18.67 5.73
CA PRO A 61 -2.20 19.95 6.31
C PRO A 61 -3.20 21.11 6.15
N LEU A 62 -4.03 21.08 5.10
CA LEU A 62 -5.09 22.07 4.88
C LEU A 62 -6.32 21.72 5.73
N LEU A 63 -6.69 20.44 5.75
CA LEU A 63 -7.80 19.94 6.53
C LEU A 63 -7.58 20.18 8.04
N SER A 64 -6.38 19.95 8.56
CA SER A 64 -6.08 20.14 9.99
C SER A 64 -6.37 21.56 10.47
N LYS A 65 -6.02 22.56 9.66
CA LYS A 65 -6.27 23.99 9.95
C LYS A 65 -7.75 24.37 9.89
N HIS A 66 -8.52 23.69 9.04
CA HIS A 66 -9.93 23.98 8.81
C HIS A 66 -10.87 22.92 9.38
N PHE A 67 -10.37 22.01 10.22
CA PHE A 67 -11.16 20.87 10.70
C PHE A 67 -12.36 21.29 11.56
N HIS A 68 -12.30 22.49 12.14
CA HIS A 68 -13.43 23.10 12.87
C HIS A 68 -14.69 23.27 12.00
N LEU A 69 -14.56 23.32 10.67
CA LEU A 69 -15.66 23.41 9.71
C LEU A 69 -16.40 22.08 9.52
N ILE A 70 -15.82 20.94 9.90
CA ILE A 70 -16.51 19.65 9.87
C ILE A 70 -17.48 19.58 11.05
N PRO A 71 -18.81 19.51 10.83
CA PRO A 71 -19.78 19.60 11.91
C PRO A 71 -19.95 18.28 12.70
N ALA A 72 -19.55 17.14 12.12
CA ALA A 72 -19.83 15.80 12.63
C ALA A 72 -18.57 15.08 13.17
N LYS A 73 -18.79 14.04 14.00
CA LYS A 73 -17.78 13.04 14.37
C LYS A 73 -17.56 12.06 13.21
N ILE A 74 -16.34 11.95 12.68
CA ILE A 74 -16.06 11.19 11.46
C ILE A 74 -14.99 10.13 11.65
N ILE A 75 -14.99 9.13 10.79
CA ILE A 75 -13.83 8.26 10.57
C ILE A 75 -13.05 8.87 9.41
N LEU A 76 -11.82 9.27 9.66
CA LEU A 76 -10.96 9.86 8.63
C LEU A 76 -10.18 8.74 7.93
N VAL A 77 -10.16 8.74 6.61
CA VAL A 77 -9.31 7.87 5.79
C VAL A 77 -8.46 8.77 4.90
N SER A 78 -7.16 8.52 4.79
CA SER A 78 -6.30 9.30 3.92
C SER A 78 -5.28 8.47 3.14
N GLY A 79 -5.09 8.80 1.87
CA GLY A 79 -4.17 8.07 0.98
C GLY A 79 -3.90 8.78 -0.35
N ASP A 80 -3.60 8.02 -1.40
CA ASP A 80 -3.35 8.50 -2.77
C ASP A 80 -2.24 9.58 -2.86
N SER A 81 -1.19 9.47 -2.05
CA SER A 81 -0.02 10.35 -2.10
C SER A 81 1.19 9.74 -1.39
N ASP A 82 2.38 10.09 -1.86
CA ASP A 82 3.67 9.65 -1.31
C ASP A 82 3.99 10.23 0.08
N ARG A 83 3.19 11.19 0.59
CA ARG A 83 3.43 11.82 1.89
C ARG A 83 3.25 10.83 3.04
N GLY A 84 4.27 10.76 3.89
CA GLY A 84 4.27 10.00 5.12
C GLY A 84 3.41 10.63 6.20
N CYS A 85 2.42 9.87 6.68
CA CYS A 85 1.72 10.20 7.91
C CYS A 85 2.59 9.82 9.10
N TRP A 86 2.84 10.69 10.07
CA TRP A 86 2.39 12.08 10.22
C TRP A 86 3.47 13.09 9.76
N TYR A 87 4.71 12.63 9.58
CA TYR A 87 5.91 13.46 9.43
C TYR A 87 5.88 14.46 8.26
N ASP A 88 5.30 14.11 7.11
CA ASP A 88 5.21 15.01 5.96
C ASP A 88 3.96 15.93 6.01
N MET A 89 3.09 15.75 7.01
CA MET A 89 1.77 16.38 7.09
C MET A 89 1.67 17.47 8.15
N PHE A 90 2.46 17.38 9.21
CA PHE A 90 2.46 18.32 10.33
C PHE A 90 3.87 18.87 10.57
N GLN A 91 3.96 20.08 11.11
CA GLN A 91 5.25 20.71 11.37
C GLN A 91 6.01 20.04 12.52
N ASN A 92 5.27 19.49 13.49
CA ASN A 92 5.80 18.83 14.68
C ASN A 92 4.76 17.88 15.28
N GLU A 93 5.22 17.07 16.24
CA GLU A 93 4.38 16.05 16.89
C GLU A 93 3.21 16.68 17.66
N SER A 94 3.38 17.85 18.26
CA SER A 94 2.31 18.53 19.00
C SER A 94 1.13 18.92 18.10
N GLU A 95 1.40 19.41 16.87
CA GLU A 95 0.35 19.72 15.89
C GLU A 95 -0.40 18.46 15.44
N PHE A 96 0.34 17.38 15.19
CA PHE A 96 -0.25 16.07 14.88
C PHE A 96 -1.14 15.57 16.02
N LEU A 97 -0.65 15.60 17.27
CA LEU A 97 -1.37 15.15 18.44
C LEU A 97 -2.64 15.98 18.67
N GLN A 98 -2.56 17.31 18.53
CA GLN A 98 -3.72 18.19 18.63
C GLN A 98 -4.77 17.85 17.57
N PHE A 99 -4.36 17.58 16.33
CA PHE A 99 -5.27 17.18 15.27
C PHE A 99 -5.94 15.84 15.59
N ILE A 100 -5.18 14.77 15.82
CA ILE A 100 -5.74 13.43 15.99
C ILE A 100 -6.55 13.27 17.29
N GLN A 101 -6.25 14.05 18.32
CA GLN A 101 -7.02 14.08 19.58
C GLN A 101 -8.35 14.83 19.46
N ASN A 102 -8.61 15.53 18.34
CA ASN A 102 -9.88 16.21 18.13
C ASN A 102 -11.06 15.25 18.37
N PRO A 103 -12.06 15.63 19.19
CA PRO A 103 -13.18 14.75 19.54
C PRO A 103 -14.07 14.40 18.35
N LYS A 104 -14.01 15.18 17.26
CA LYS A 104 -14.71 14.89 16.01
C LYS A 104 -13.97 13.89 15.10
N ILE A 105 -12.75 13.48 15.43
CA ILE A 105 -12.10 12.34 14.78
C ILE A 105 -12.38 11.12 15.63
N ILE A 106 -13.14 10.16 15.13
CA ILE A 106 -13.38 8.87 15.81
C ILE A 106 -12.13 8.02 15.73
N HIS A 107 -11.64 7.83 14.50
CA HIS A 107 -10.42 7.10 14.17
C HIS A 107 -9.86 7.64 12.85
N TRP A 108 -8.55 7.59 12.67
CA TRP A 108 -7.88 7.95 11.43
C TRP A 108 -7.11 6.75 10.86
N PHE A 109 -7.44 6.38 9.62
CA PHE A 109 -6.70 5.43 8.81
C PHE A 109 -5.83 6.18 7.79
N SER A 110 -4.53 5.91 7.74
CA SER A 110 -3.62 6.64 6.85
C SER A 110 -2.64 5.74 6.09
N GLN A 111 -2.51 6.00 4.79
CA GLN A 111 -1.45 5.42 3.96
C GLN A 111 -0.10 6.05 4.31
N ASN A 112 1.00 5.33 4.05
CA ASN A 112 2.35 5.79 4.38
C ASN A 112 2.48 6.17 5.87
N CYS A 113 1.74 5.48 6.73
CA CYS A 113 1.71 5.74 8.16
C CYS A 113 2.93 5.14 8.84
N LEU A 114 3.80 6.01 9.32
CA LEU A 114 4.88 5.70 10.24
C LEU A 114 4.27 5.68 11.64
N TYR A 115 3.94 4.48 12.11
CA TYR A 115 3.12 4.27 13.29
C TYR A 115 3.82 4.81 14.55
N LEU A 116 3.29 5.92 15.06
CA LEU A 116 3.42 6.30 16.45
C LEU A 116 2.32 5.58 17.22
N ASN A 117 2.62 5.05 18.41
CA ASN A 117 1.69 4.34 19.29
C ASN A 117 0.46 5.19 19.68
N CYS A 118 -0.48 5.39 18.75
CA CYS A 118 -1.65 6.24 18.88
C CYS A 118 -2.90 5.37 18.68
N PRO A 119 -3.76 5.21 19.70
CA PRO A 119 -4.95 4.36 19.60
C PRO A 119 -5.94 4.76 18.50
N LYS A 120 -5.97 6.06 18.13
CA LYS A 120 -6.85 6.62 17.10
C LYS A 120 -6.23 6.61 15.70
N LEU A 121 -5.04 6.04 15.52
CA LEU A 121 -4.35 5.94 14.23
C LEU A 121 -4.20 4.49 13.82
N SER A 122 -4.42 4.18 12.54
CA SER A 122 -4.04 2.88 11.99
C SER A 122 -3.47 3.02 10.59
N PRO A 123 -2.41 2.27 10.26
CA PRO A 123 -1.90 2.24 8.89
C PRO A 123 -2.91 1.54 7.98
N ILE A 124 -2.99 1.99 6.72
CA ILE A 124 -3.67 1.29 5.62
C ILE A 124 -2.71 1.13 4.44
N PRO A 125 -2.94 0.12 3.59
CA PRO A 125 -2.03 -0.17 2.49
C PRO A 125 -2.18 0.83 1.33
N ILE A 126 -1.10 1.01 0.58
CA ILE A 126 -1.18 1.57 -0.77
C ILE A 126 -1.81 0.58 -1.76
N GLY A 127 -1.61 -0.72 -1.53
CA GLY A 127 -2.20 -1.80 -2.31
C GLY A 127 -1.69 -1.84 -3.74
N LEU A 128 -2.48 -2.40 -4.65
CA LEU A 128 -2.18 -2.46 -6.08
C LEU A 128 -2.45 -1.12 -6.76
N ASP A 129 -1.65 -0.82 -7.79
CA ASP A 129 -1.89 0.31 -8.68
C ASP A 129 -2.76 -0.14 -9.85
N TYR A 130 -4.07 0.08 -9.76
CA TYR A 130 -4.96 -0.07 -10.92
C TYR A 130 -5.14 1.24 -11.69
N HIS A 131 -5.11 2.34 -10.96
CA HIS A 131 -5.55 3.62 -11.45
C HIS A 131 -4.68 4.24 -12.55
N THR A 132 -3.37 3.93 -12.60
CA THR A 132 -2.47 4.48 -13.62
C THR A 132 -2.90 4.03 -15.01
N LEU A 133 -3.04 2.70 -15.21
CA LEU A 133 -3.45 2.14 -16.50
C LEU A 133 -4.93 2.34 -16.80
N SER A 134 -5.78 2.60 -15.81
CA SER A 134 -7.19 2.94 -16.05
C SER A 134 -7.37 4.34 -16.64
N GLN A 135 -6.47 5.27 -16.31
CA GLN A 135 -6.50 6.63 -16.86
C GLN A 135 -5.94 6.70 -18.28
N LYS A 136 -4.84 6.02 -18.56
CA LYS A 136 -4.20 5.97 -19.89
C LYS A 136 -3.17 4.85 -19.97
N GLY A 137 -2.84 4.42 -21.18
CA GLY A 137 -1.70 3.53 -21.42
C GLY A 137 -0.37 4.19 -21.06
N THR A 138 0.59 3.39 -20.59
CA THR A 138 1.94 3.82 -20.18
C THR A 138 2.98 2.77 -20.61
N GLU A 139 4.23 2.94 -20.18
CA GLU A 139 5.28 1.92 -20.31
C GLU A 139 4.93 0.60 -19.58
N TRP A 140 3.98 0.63 -18.64
CA TRP A 140 3.51 -0.56 -17.90
C TRP A 140 2.57 -1.43 -18.73
N GLY A 141 1.90 -0.86 -19.73
CA GLY A 141 0.91 -1.57 -20.55
C GLY A 141 -0.09 -0.63 -21.24
N PRO A 142 -0.98 -1.20 -22.08
CA PRO A 142 -2.10 -0.44 -22.65
C PRO A 142 -3.07 0.04 -21.55
N GLN A 143 -3.95 0.98 -21.91
CA GLN A 143 -5.02 1.38 -21.02
C GLN A 143 -5.93 0.18 -20.72
N ALA A 144 -6.29 -0.02 -19.45
CA ALA A 144 -7.13 -1.12 -19.00
C ALA A 144 -7.91 -0.74 -17.74
N SER A 145 -9.16 -1.18 -17.63
CA SER A 145 -9.97 -0.98 -16.41
C SER A 145 -9.35 -1.70 -15.21
N PRO A 146 -9.64 -1.30 -13.97
CA PRO A 146 -9.20 -2.04 -12.79
C PRO A 146 -9.60 -3.51 -12.82
N TYR A 147 -10.82 -3.80 -13.29
CA TYR A 147 -11.32 -5.15 -13.43
C TYR A 147 -10.52 -5.98 -14.46
N GLU A 148 -10.20 -5.41 -15.62
CA GLU A 148 -9.37 -6.07 -16.64
C GLU A 148 -7.97 -6.39 -16.10
N GLN A 149 -7.34 -5.44 -15.40
CA GLN A 149 -6.02 -5.61 -14.80
C GLN A 149 -6.02 -6.72 -13.73
N GLU A 150 -7.02 -6.77 -12.85
CA GLU A 150 -7.13 -7.82 -11.84
C GLU A 150 -7.48 -9.18 -12.46
N THR A 151 -8.25 -9.20 -13.54
CA THR A 151 -8.53 -10.42 -14.30
C THR A 151 -7.24 -10.99 -14.90
N GLU A 152 -6.40 -10.15 -15.51
CA GLU A 152 -5.10 -10.56 -16.03
C GLU A 152 -4.19 -11.08 -14.91
N LEU A 153 -4.13 -10.38 -13.77
CA LEU A 153 -3.35 -10.80 -12.59
C LEU A 153 -3.81 -12.17 -12.06
N ASN A 154 -5.12 -12.38 -11.91
CA ASN A 154 -5.67 -13.67 -11.47
C ASN A 154 -5.35 -14.81 -12.46
N ASN A 155 -5.41 -14.53 -13.77
CA ASN A 155 -5.02 -15.51 -14.79
C ASN A 155 -3.53 -15.86 -14.69
N ILE A 156 -2.67 -14.88 -14.42
CA ILE A 156 -1.23 -15.10 -14.21
C ILE A 156 -1.01 -15.96 -12.97
N ILE A 157 -1.65 -15.63 -11.83
CA ILE A 157 -1.53 -16.41 -10.59
C ILE A 157 -1.95 -17.86 -10.86
N LYS A 158 -3.11 -18.07 -11.49
CA LYS A 158 -3.63 -19.42 -11.78
C LYS A 158 -2.70 -20.22 -12.69
N THR A 159 -2.01 -19.57 -13.62
CA THR A 159 -1.21 -20.23 -14.65
C THR A 159 0.24 -20.47 -14.21
N TYR A 160 0.83 -19.51 -13.48
CA TYR A 160 2.28 -19.44 -13.25
C TYR A 160 2.67 -19.50 -11.77
N ALA A 161 1.82 -19.08 -10.83
CA ALA A 161 2.21 -19.06 -9.42
C ALA A 161 2.30 -20.49 -8.86
N LYS A 162 3.39 -20.76 -8.17
CA LYS A 162 3.67 -22.06 -7.54
C LYS A 162 3.90 -21.93 -6.03
N PRO A 163 3.70 -23.00 -5.25
CA PRO A 163 4.20 -23.10 -3.88
C PRO A 163 5.71 -22.82 -3.82
N TRP A 164 6.20 -22.26 -2.71
CA TRP A 164 7.60 -21.79 -2.62
C TRP A 164 8.65 -22.87 -2.92
N ASN A 165 8.41 -24.12 -2.52
CA ASN A 165 9.30 -25.25 -2.78
C ASN A 165 9.37 -25.68 -4.26
N GLU A 166 8.42 -25.24 -5.09
CA GLU A 166 8.35 -25.53 -6.52
C GLU A 166 8.79 -24.33 -7.40
N ARG A 167 9.12 -23.21 -6.77
CA ARG A 167 9.65 -22.04 -7.48
C ARG A 167 11.10 -22.27 -7.86
N ILE A 168 11.47 -21.79 -9.04
CA ILE A 168 12.80 -22.00 -9.65
C ILE A 168 13.87 -21.33 -8.80
N PHE A 169 13.61 -20.11 -8.33
CA PHE A 169 14.56 -19.29 -7.60
C PHE A 169 14.17 -19.19 -6.13
N GLN A 170 14.72 -20.08 -5.30
CA GLN A 170 14.50 -20.08 -3.85
C GLN A 170 15.53 -19.24 -3.09
N THR A 171 16.71 -19.01 -3.68
CA THR A 171 17.82 -18.25 -3.07
C THR A 171 18.37 -17.17 -3.99
N THR A 172 17.54 -16.73 -4.94
CA THR A 172 17.79 -15.55 -5.76
C THR A 172 16.56 -14.68 -5.63
N ILE A 173 16.73 -13.38 -5.39
CA ILE A 173 15.63 -12.43 -5.22
C ILE A 173 15.36 -11.74 -6.55
N TYR A 174 14.09 -11.53 -6.86
CA TYR A 174 13.68 -10.75 -8.02
C TYR A 174 13.82 -9.25 -7.75
N SER A 175 14.29 -8.48 -8.73
CA SER A 175 14.35 -7.03 -8.66
C SER A 175 14.07 -6.32 -9.98
N ASN A 176 13.21 -5.31 -9.88
CA ASN A 176 13.01 -4.27 -10.90
C ASN A 176 13.08 -2.84 -10.30
N PHE A 177 13.46 -2.70 -9.03
CA PHE A 177 13.43 -1.39 -8.35
C PHE A 177 14.47 -0.42 -8.92
N HIS A 178 15.53 -0.93 -9.55
CA HIS A 178 16.65 -0.19 -10.11
C HIS A 178 16.27 0.68 -11.32
N PHE A 179 15.05 0.55 -11.84
CA PHE A 179 14.51 1.49 -12.82
C PHE A 179 14.08 2.83 -12.19
N SER A 180 14.06 2.94 -10.86
CA SER A 180 13.59 4.13 -10.16
C SER A 180 14.65 4.70 -9.20
N MET A 181 15.86 5.03 -9.63
CA MET A 181 16.98 5.36 -8.69
C MET A 181 17.10 6.84 -8.26
N LYS A 182 16.16 7.71 -8.69
CA LYS A 182 16.29 9.18 -8.52
C LYS A 182 15.15 9.82 -7.74
N THR A 183 14.33 9.03 -7.04
CA THR A 183 13.17 9.55 -6.31
C THR A 183 13.52 9.86 -4.85
N ARG A 184 12.58 10.50 -4.12
CA ARG A 184 12.78 11.03 -2.77
C ARG A 184 13.44 10.05 -1.79
N LEU A 185 13.02 8.79 -1.81
CA LEU A 185 13.51 7.74 -0.90
C LEU A 185 14.46 6.75 -1.61
N ALA A 186 15.07 7.15 -2.74
CA ALA A 186 15.94 6.26 -3.52
C ALA A 186 17.21 5.80 -2.78
N HIS A 187 17.61 6.47 -1.71
CA HIS A 187 18.78 6.10 -0.90
C HIS A 187 18.73 4.64 -0.45
N GLU A 188 17.53 4.10 -0.18
CA GLU A 188 17.37 2.73 0.26
C GLU A 188 17.57 1.72 -0.88
N ARG A 189 17.22 2.11 -2.11
CA ARG A 189 17.52 1.33 -3.33
C ARG A 189 19.01 1.32 -3.64
N HIS A 190 19.69 2.46 -3.43
CA HIS A 190 21.15 2.54 -3.55
C HIS A 190 21.84 1.65 -2.50
N ASP A 191 21.33 1.65 -1.26
CA ASP A 191 21.82 0.79 -0.18
C ASP A 191 21.64 -0.71 -0.52
N ALA A 192 20.47 -1.09 -1.06
CA ALA A 192 20.19 -2.44 -1.52
C ALA A 192 21.20 -2.90 -2.60
N ILE A 193 21.41 -2.11 -3.65
CA ILE A 193 22.37 -2.43 -4.73
C ILE A 193 23.78 -2.62 -4.18
N LYS A 194 24.18 -1.80 -3.20
CA LYS A 194 25.54 -1.84 -2.64
C LYS A 194 25.77 -3.07 -1.75
N LYS A 195 24.74 -3.55 -1.05
CA LYS A 195 24.89 -4.51 0.05
C LYS A 195 24.39 -5.91 -0.25
N ILE A 196 23.46 -6.07 -1.18
CA ILE A 196 23.00 -7.40 -1.59
C ILE A 196 24.10 -8.04 -2.46
N PRO A 197 24.58 -9.26 -2.14
CA PRO A 197 25.51 -9.98 -3.00
C PRO A 197 24.92 -10.21 -4.39
N SER A 198 25.70 -10.04 -5.45
CA SER A 198 25.21 -10.07 -6.84
C SER A 198 24.66 -11.44 -7.24
N GLU A 199 25.16 -12.51 -6.63
CA GLU A 199 24.66 -13.88 -6.79
C GLU A 199 23.28 -14.11 -6.15
N CYS A 200 22.89 -13.26 -5.19
CA CYS A 200 21.61 -13.35 -4.49
C CYS A 200 20.50 -12.56 -5.18
N ILE A 201 20.77 -11.79 -6.24
CA ILE A 201 19.77 -10.92 -6.87
C ILE A 201 19.76 -11.01 -8.39
N PHE A 202 18.56 -11.17 -8.93
CA PHE A 202 18.28 -11.04 -10.34
C PHE A 202 17.75 -9.64 -10.62
N TYR A 203 18.52 -8.84 -11.37
CA TYR A 203 18.08 -7.55 -11.88
C TYR A 203 17.53 -7.70 -13.30
N GLU A 204 16.31 -7.20 -13.53
CA GLU A 204 15.79 -7.06 -14.89
C GLU A 204 16.72 -6.21 -15.75
N LYS A 205 17.00 -6.67 -16.96
CA LYS A 205 17.88 -5.94 -17.88
C LYS A 205 17.21 -4.69 -18.45
N GLU A 206 15.91 -4.80 -18.72
CA GLU A 206 15.11 -3.78 -19.37
C GLU A 206 13.77 -3.63 -18.64
N PHE A 207 13.13 -2.48 -18.85
CA PHE A 207 11.83 -2.23 -18.28
C PHE A 207 10.80 -3.19 -18.92
N LEU A 208 10.13 -3.99 -18.09
CA LEU A 208 9.08 -4.91 -18.53
C LEU A 208 7.69 -4.31 -18.34
N LYS A 209 6.78 -4.67 -19.25
CA LYS A 209 5.34 -4.48 -19.01
C LYS A 209 4.94 -5.19 -17.72
N ARG A 210 3.92 -4.66 -17.06
CA ARG A 210 3.43 -5.13 -15.76
C ARG A 210 3.09 -6.61 -15.75
N SER A 211 2.36 -7.10 -16.74
CA SER A 211 2.01 -8.52 -16.79
C SER A 211 3.20 -9.45 -17.03
N GLU A 212 4.21 -9.00 -17.75
CA GLU A 212 5.46 -9.75 -17.93
C GLU A 212 6.30 -9.78 -16.64
N SER A 213 6.37 -8.67 -15.92
CA SER A 213 7.05 -8.65 -14.61
C SER A 213 6.33 -9.50 -13.56
N TRP A 214 4.99 -9.53 -13.57
CA TRP A 214 4.19 -10.42 -12.72
C TRP A 214 4.43 -11.90 -13.02
N LYS A 215 4.42 -12.29 -14.31
CA LYS A 215 4.77 -13.66 -14.73
C LYS A 215 6.18 -14.02 -14.24
N LYS A 216 7.14 -13.12 -14.43
CA LYS A 216 8.53 -13.35 -14.03
C LYS A 216 8.68 -13.53 -12.52
N GLN A 217 7.99 -12.71 -11.71
CA GLN A 217 7.99 -12.84 -10.25
C GLN A 217 7.50 -14.21 -9.76
N CYS A 218 6.61 -14.88 -10.50
CA CYS A 218 6.11 -16.20 -10.12
C CYS A 218 7.21 -17.29 -10.05
N ASP A 219 8.35 -17.08 -10.72
CA ASP A 219 9.50 -17.99 -10.67
C ASP A 219 10.32 -17.85 -9.37
N PHE A 220 10.11 -16.79 -8.59
CA PHE A 220 10.93 -16.42 -7.44
C PHE A 220 10.18 -16.56 -6.13
N VAL A 221 10.87 -17.03 -5.08
CA VAL A 221 10.32 -17.00 -3.72
C VAL A 221 10.35 -15.58 -3.17
N PHE A 222 11.43 -14.84 -3.40
CA PHE A 222 11.67 -13.53 -2.79
C PHE A 222 11.65 -12.40 -3.81
N VAL A 223 11.09 -11.25 -3.43
CA VAL A 223 11.07 -10.02 -4.23
C VAL A 223 11.66 -8.87 -3.41
N ALA A 224 12.66 -8.18 -3.93
CA ALA A 224 13.19 -6.99 -3.27
C ALA A 224 12.20 -5.83 -3.37
N SER A 225 11.72 -5.33 -2.23
CA SER A 225 10.80 -4.19 -2.16
C SER A 225 11.31 -3.09 -1.22
N PRO A 226 12.46 -2.47 -1.53
CA PRO A 226 12.83 -1.20 -0.88
C PRO A 226 11.73 -0.16 -1.06
N THR A 227 11.71 0.84 -0.19
CA THR A 227 10.78 1.98 -0.21
C THR A 227 10.62 2.56 -1.61
N GLY A 228 9.44 3.14 -1.89
CA GLY A 228 9.09 3.75 -3.17
C GLY A 228 9.45 5.23 -3.23
N ASN A 229 8.47 6.04 -3.68
CA ASN A 229 8.49 7.49 -3.46
C ASN A 229 7.94 7.84 -2.07
N GLY A 230 6.93 7.09 -1.63
CA GLY A 230 6.47 6.96 -0.25
C GLY A 230 7.11 5.78 0.48
N PHE A 231 6.71 5.62 1.74
CA PHE A 231 7.20 4.56 2.64
C PHE A 231 6.61 3.19 2.29
N ASP A 232 5.35 3.13 1.84
CA ASP A 232 4.75 1.92 1.28
C ASP A 232 5.01 1.84 -0.24
N CYS A 233 5.00 0.64 -0.79
CA CYS A 233 5.30 0.40 -2.20
C CYS A 233 4.35 -0.62 -2.83
N HIS A 234 3.82 -0.30 -4.01
CA HIS A 234 3.01 -1.22 -4.82
C HIS A 234 3.70 -2.57 -5.06
N ARG A 235 5.04 -2.59 -5.22
CA ARG A 235 5.83 -3.81 -5.38
C ARG A 235 5.62 -4.81 -4.25
N THR A 236 5.48 -4.33 -3.01
CA THR A 236 5.24 -5.19 -1.84
C THR A 236 3.92 -5.92 -1.97
N TRP A 237 2.87 -5.20 -2.38
CA TRP A 237 1.52 -5.75 -2.54
C TRP A 237 1.40 -6.67 -3.76
N GLU A 238 2.03 -6.31 -4.89
CA GLU A 238 2.12 -7.19 -6.06
C GLU A 238 2.83 -8.51 -5.71
N ALA A 239 3.97 -8.44 -5.02
CA ALA A 239 4.72 -9.63 -4.59
C ALA A 239 3.86 -10.53 -3.69
N LEU A 240 3.15 -9.96 -2.70
CA LEU A 240 2.26 -10.70 -1.80
C LEU A 240 1.12 -11.38 -2.57
N VAL A 241 0.50 -10.67 -3.52
CA VAL A 241 -0.61 -11.19 -4.33
C VAL A 241 -0.15 -12.32 -5.25
N LEU A 242 1.07 -12.24 -5.77
CA LEU A 242 1.71 -13.30 -6.56
C LEU A 242 2.24 -14.46 -5.69
N GLY A 243 2.07 -14.40 -4.37
CA GLY A 243 2.52 -15.41 -3.42
C GLY A 243 4.04 -15.41 -3.18
N CYS A 244 4.74 -14.34 -3.51
CA CYS A 244 6.15 -14.15 -3.16
C CYS A 244 6.28 -13.64 -1.70
N ILE A 245 7.49 -13.69 -1.16
CA ILE A 245 7.89 -13.07 0.10
C ILE A 245 8.61 -11.75 -0.25
N PRO A 246 7.96 -10.58 -0.11
CA PRO A 246 8.67 -9.31 -0.25
C PRO A 246 9.70 -9.14 0.87
N ILE A 247 10.85 -8.58 0.51
CA ILE A 247 11.92 -8.16 1.43
C ILE A 247 11.85 -6.65 1.56
N ILE A 248 11.65 -6.16 2.78
CA ILE A 248 11.57 -4.72 3.09
C ILE A 248 12.53 -4.37 4.21
N LYS A 249 12.98 -3.12 4.27
CA LYS A 249 13.78 -2.62 5.39
C LYS A 249 12.86 -2.22 6.55
N ALA A 250 13.29 -2.52 7.77
CA ALA A 250 12.59 -2.23 9.00
C ALA A 250 12.34 -0.73 9.17
N SER A 251 11.15 -0.39 9.63
CA SER A 251 10.68 0.99 9.76
C SER A 251 9.54 1.10 10.78
N HIS A 252 9.13 2.33 11.10
CA HIS A 252 7.91 2.55 11.89
C HIS A 252 6.62 2.16 11.12
N GLY A 253 6.70 1.86 9.82
CA GLY A 253 5.58 1.37 9.01
C GLY A 253 5.32 -0.13 9.12
N ASP A 254 6.23 -0.88 9.75
CA ASP A 254 6.19 -2.35 9.84
C ASP A 254 4.88 -2.93 10.40
N PRO A 255 4.15 -2.28 11.34
CA PRO A 255 2.86 -2.79 11.82
C PRO A 255 1.82 -3.05 10.71
N LEU A 256 1.92 -2.38 9.56
CA LEU A 256 1.08 -2.63 8.38
C LEU A 256 1.22 -4.08 7.87
N PHE A 257 2.43 -4.63 7.94
CA PHE A 257 2.80 -5.94 7.40
C PHE A 257 2.73 -7.06 8.44
N LYS A 258 2.29 -6.77 9.67
CA LYS A 258 2.11 -7.77 10.72
C LYS A 258 1.26 -8.93 10.18
N ASP A 259 1.64 -10.17 10.51
CA ASP A 259 0.95 -11.40 10.09
C ASP A 259 0.91 -11.67 8.58
N LEU A 260 1.63 -10.91 7.75
CA LEU A 260 1.84 -11.21 6.33
C LEU A 260 3.21 -11.88 6.10
N PRO A 261 3.40 -12.64 5.02
CA PRO A 261 4.68 -13.26 4.69
C PRO A 261 5.66 -12.23 4.13
N VAL A 262 6.14 -11.33 4.99
CA VAL A 262 7.10 -10.27 4.65
C VAL A 262 8.39 -10.50 5.43
N TRP A 263 9.53 -10.54 4.73
CA TRP A 263 10.82 -10.58 5.38
C TRP A 263 11.31 -9.16 5.65
N ILE A 264 11.13 -8.72 6.89
CA ILE A 264 11.59 -7.42 7.38
C ILE A 264 13.03 -7.55 7.85
N ILE A 265 13.95 -6.81 7.22
CA ILE A 265 15.38 -6.80 7.53
C ILE A 265 15.81 -5.47 8.15
N ASN A 266 16.77 -5.45 9.05
CA ASN A 266 17.36 -4.21 9.55
C ASN A 266 18.35 -3.63 8.53
N ASP A 267 19.07 -4.49 7.82
CA ASP A 267 20.06 -4.09 6.83
C ASP A 267 20.10 -5.03 5.62
N TRP A 268 20.34 -4.47 4.42
CA TRP A 268 20.40 -5.23 3.16
C TRP A 268 21.52 -6.28 3.13
N SER A 269 22.56 -6.17 3.97
CA SER A 269 23.58 -7.21 4.13
C SER A 269 23.06 -8.51 4.76
N GLU A 270 21.86 -8.49 5.38
CA GLU A 270 21.18 -9.70 5.85
C GLU A 270 20.70 -10.59 4.70
N VAL A 271 20.59 -10.05 3.49
CA VAL A 271 20.16 -10.80 2.31
C VAL A 271 21.32 -11.64 1.79
N ASN A 272 21.31 -12.92 2.12
CA ASN A 272 22.24 -13.93 1.62
C ASN A 272 21.54 -15.30 1.59
N THR A 273 22.15 -16.27 0.90
CA THR A 273 21.62 -17.63 0.72
C THR A 273 21.24 -18.30 2.05
N VAL A 274 22.09 -18.20 3.08
CA VAL A 274 21.86 -18.83 4.39
C VAL A 274 20.59 -18.26 5.05
N ASN A 275 20.47 -16.93 5.07
CA ASN A 275 19.32 -16.27 5.67
C ASN A 275 18.04 -16.48 4.86
N MET A 276 18.11 -16.51 3.52
CA MET A 276 16.96 -16.84 2.67
C MET A 276 16.41 -18.23 2.97
N ILE A 277 17.29 -19.25 3.07
CA ILE A 277 16.88 -20.62 3.42
C ILE A 277 16.26 -20.65 4.82
N ARG A 278 16.87 -19.97 5.79
CA ARG A 278 16.35 -19.89 7.17
C ARG A 278 14.94 -19.28 7.20
N VAL A 279 14.73 -18.17 6.50
CA VAL A 279 13.43 -17.48 6.44
C VAL A 279 12.39 -18.34 5.74
N LEU A 280 12.74 -18.97 4.62
CA LEU A 280 11.84 -19.87 3.91
C LEU A 280 11.40 -21.04 4.82
N ASN A 281 12.34 -21.66 5.53
CA ASN A 281 12.02 -22.73 6.48
C ASN A 281 11.14 -22.26 7.65
N ASP A 282 11.38 -21.07 8.22
CA ASP A 282 10.50 -20.49 9.25
C ASP A 282 9.08 -20.27 8.72
N PHE A 283 8.96 -19.71 7.52
CA PHE A 283 7.69 -19.35 6.92
C PHE A 283 6.89 -20.58 6.46
N GLN A 284 7.56 -21.68 6.13
CA GLN A 284 6.94 -22.97 5.83
C GLN A 284 6.60 -23.78 7.08
N SER A 285 7.05 -23.36 8.27
CA SER A 285 6.77 -24.09 9.50
C SER A 285 5.26 -24.13 9.78
N SER A 286 4.76 -25.28 10.24
CA SER A 286 3.33 -25.45 10.58
C SER A 286 2.86 -24.53 11.72
N SER A 287 3.79 -24.01 12.53
CA SER A 287 3.54 -23.01 13.56
C SER A 287 3.33 -21.60 13.02
N LYS A 288 3.69 -21.33 11.76
CA LYS A 288 3.55 -20.02 11.13
C LYS A 288 2.25 -19.97 10.33
N THR A 289 1.36 -19.05 10.71
CA THR A 289 0.13 -18.79 9.96
C THR A 289 0.10 -17.34 9.52
N PHE A 290 -0.17 -17.11 8.23
CA PHE A 290 -0.30 -15.77 7.67
C PHE A 290 -1.76 -15.38 7.51
N ASN A 291 -2.09 -14.13 7.86
CA ASN A 291 -3.40 -13.54 7.62
C ASN A 291 -3.45 -12.92 6.22
N MET A 292 -3.60 -13.79 5.21
CA MET A 292 -3.69 -13.37 3.81
C MET A 292 -4.97 -12.59 3.50
N LYS A 293 -5.95 -12.48 4.41
CA LYS A 293 -7.09 -11.57 4.20
C LYS A 293 -6.63 -10.11 4.10
N LYS A 294 -5.48 -9.74 4.67
CA LYS A 294 -4.94 -8.37 4.61
C LYS A 294 -4.58 -7.89 3.20
N ILE A 295 -4.47 -8.77 2.20
CA ILE A 295 -4.27 -8.35 0.80
C ILE A 295 -5.59 -8.03 0.08
N THR A 296 -6.75 -8.32 0.68
CA THR A 296 -8.06 -8.10 0.05
C THR A 296 -8.63 -6.75 0.44
N LEU A 297 -9.40 -6.15 -0.47
CA LEU A 297 -10.09 -4.88 -0.23
C LEU A 297 -11.07 -5.00 0.95
N ASP A 298 -11.88 -6.06 0.96
CA ASP A 298 -12.92 -6.30 1.97
C ASP A 298 -12.38 -6.24 3.41
N TYR A 299 -11.20 -6.83 3.68
CA TYR A 299 -10.60 -6.79 5.00
C TYR A 299 -10.43 -5.35 5.52
N TRP A 300 -9.96 -4.45 4.66
CA TRP A 300 -9.72 -3.06 5.04
C TRP A 300 -11.02 -2.28 5.12
N VAL A 301 -11.96 -2.53 4.21
CA VAL A 301 -13.29 -1.91 4.25
C VAL A 301 -14.03 -2.28 5.54
N ASP A 302 -14.02 -3.55 5.92
CA ASP A 302 -14.63 -4.03 7.16
C ASP A 302 -13.94 -3.44 8.38
N LEU A 303 -12.61 -3.41 8.38
CA LEU A 303 -11.84 -2.80 9.48
C LEU A 303 -12.17 -1.31 9.65
N ILE A 304 -12.26 -0.55 8.56
CA ILE A 304 -12.61 0.87 8.59
C ILE A 304 -14.05 1.04 9.11
N LYS A 305 -15.01 0.32 8.54
CA LYS A 305 -16.43 0.39 8.94
C LYS A 305 -16.66 -0.02 10.38
N SER A 306 -15.85 -0.94 10.93
CA SER A 306 -15.96 -1.37 12.32
C SER A 306 -15.80 -0.23 13.34
N LYS A 307 -15.12 0.87 12.96
CA LYS A 307 -14.93 2.04 13.82
C LYS A 307 -16.20 2.86 14.03
N ARG A 308 -17.27 2.61 13.26
CA ARG A 308 -18.59 3.22 13.51
C ARG A 308 -19.17 2.82 14.86
N ASN A 309 -18.76 1.66 15.39
CA ASN A 309 -19.23 1.20 16.71
C ASN A 309 -18.72 2.06 17.87
N LEU A 310 -17.78 3.00 17.63
CA LEU A 310 -17.22 3.90 18.64
C LEU A 310 -17.98 5.24 18.76
N ILE A 311 -19.13 5.39 18.08
CA ILE A 311 -19.81 6.69 17.94
C ILE A 311 -20.53 7.15 19.22
N GLU A 312 -20.82 6.24 20.16
CA GLU A 312 -21.58 6.44 21.43
C GLU A 312 -22.24 7.82 21.62
#